data_AF-A0A819QRX4-F1
#
_entry.id   AF-A0A819QRX4-F1
#
_cell.length_a   1.000
_cell.length_b   1.000
_cell.length_c   1.000
_cell.angle_alpha   90.00
_cell.angle_beta   90.00
_cell.angle_gamma   90.00
#
_symmetry.space_group_name_H-M   'P 1'
#
loop_
_entity.id
_entity.type
_entity.pdbx_description
1 polymer ?
#
loop_
_entity_poly.entity_id
_entity_poly.type
_entity_poly.pdbx_seq_one_letter_code
_entity_poly.pdbx_strand_id
1 'polypeptide(L)'
;MNSEEENLETYYLIWLDNSTANIQKKQHTQAELRSSIYYLKIFSDEEQCENYIQSLSNDDRIILIINTQLGKRFIPRIHQLPQITSIYVFCVDKSKYQAWANQYKKIKCLVSQYDELASQIGYDQKRRIKAKIDEPLSISILDENSTNTFN
;
A
#
# COMPACT_ATOMS: atom_id res chain seq x y z
N MET A 1 24.27 -9.78 11.35
CA MET A 1 23.98 -9.23 10.01
C MET A 1 22.73 -9.95 9.54
N ASN A 2 21.54 -9.46 9.91
CA ASN A 2 20.29 -10.09 9.52
C ASN A 2 19.98 -9.64 8.10
N SER A 3 19.93 -10.59 7.19
CA SER A 3 19.41 -10.43 5.83
C SER A 3 17.95 -10.00 5.93
N GLU A 4 17.70 -8.69 5.85
CA GLU A 4 16.40 -8.20 5.43
C GLU A 4 16.23 -8.69 4.00
N GLU A 5 15.37 -9.69 3.79
CA GLU A 5 15.01 -10.16 2.46
C GLU A 5 14.62 -8.93 1.62
N GLU A 6 15.42 -8.63 0.59
CA GLU A 6 15.12 -7.55 -0.34
C GLU A 6 13.72 -7.78 -0.90
N ASN A 7 12.86 -6.77 -0.78
CA ASN A 7 11.50 -6.87 -1.30
C ASN A 7 11.56 -6.81 -2.83
N LEU A 8 11.48 -7.98 -3.48
CA LEU A 8 11.39 -8.11 -4.94
C LEU A 8 9.98 -7.79 -5.48
N GLU A 9 9.02 -7.50 -4.60
CA GLU A 9 7.67 -7.12 -5.00
C GLU A 9 7.62 -5.66 -5.45
N THR A 10 6.64 -5.37 -6.32
CA THR A 10 6.39 -4.00 -6.79
C THR A 10 5.90 -3.06 -5.68
N TYR A 11 5.52 -3.57 -4.51
CA TYR A 11 4.98 -2.77 -3.41
C TYR A 11 5.15 -3.44 -2.05
N TYR A 12 5.15 -2.62 -1.00
CA TYR A 12 5.09 -3.00 0.40
C TYR A 12 3.64 -2.97 0.88
N LEU A 13 3.16 -4.05 1.49
CA LEU A 13 1.91 -4.03 2.23
C LEU A 13 2.20 -3.85 3.71
N ILE A 14 1.75 -2.75 4.28
CA ILE A 14 1.93 -2.42 5.69
C ILE A 14 0.57 -2.46 6.37
N TRP A 15 0.48 -3.17 7.50
CA TRP A 15 -0.72 -3.21 8.34
C TRP A 15 -0.40 -2.64 9.72
N LEU A 16 -0.94 -1.45 10.02
CA LEU A 16 -0.88 -0.82 11.34
C LEU A 16 -2.17 -1.09 12.12
N ASP A 17 -2.08 -1.94 13.13
CA ASP A 17 -3.20 -2.27 14.00
C ASP A 17 -2.75 -2.68 15.40
N ASN A 18 -3.27 -1.96 16.39
CA ASN A 18 -3.01 -2.22 17.81
C ASN A 18 -4.21 -2.82 18.54
N SER A 19 -5.29 -3.13 17.82
CA SER A 19 -6.50 -3.66 18.42
C SER A 19 -6.33 -5.13 18.83
N THR A 20 -6.76 -5.47 20.04
CA THR A 20 -6.81 -6.85 20.55
C THR A 20 -8.10 -7.60 20.18
N ALA A 21 -9.02 -6.95 19.45
CA ALA A 21 -10.27 -7.56 19.02
C ALA A 21 -10.07 -8.46 17.78
N ASN A 22 -10.92 -9.47 17.62
CA ASN A 22 -11.02 -10.30 16.41
C ASN A 22 -9.71 -10.96 15.95
N ILE A 23 -8.85 -11.38 16.90
CA ILE A 23 -7.51 -11.94 16.62
C ILE A 23 -7.54 -13.06 15.58
N GLN A 24 -8.46 -14.02 15.70
CA GLN A 24 -8.57 -15.14 14.75
C GLN A 24 -8.87 -14.66 13.32
N LYS A 25 -9.81 -13.72 13.16
CA LYS A 25 -10.15 -13.16 11.84
C LYS A 25 -8.98 -12.38 11.25
N LYS A 26 -8.25 -11.61 12.08
CA LYS A 26 -7.04 -10.90 11.65
C LYS A 26 -5.97 -11.88 11.18
N GLN A 27 -5.69 -12.92 11.94
CA GLN A 27 -4.72 -13.95 11.58
C GLN A 27 -5.09 -14.64 10.26
N HIS A 28 -6.37 -14.98 10.09
CA HIS A 28 -6.86 -15.56 8.83
C HIS A 28 -6.64 -14.60 7.64
N THR A 29 -7.02 -13.34 7.80
CA THR A 29 -6.88 -12.32 6.75
C THR A 29 -5.41 -12.03 6.43
N GLN A 30 -4.55 -12.02 7.44
CA GLN A 30 -3.11 -11.89 7.24
C GLN A 30 -2.54 -13.08 6.45
N ALA A 31 -3.05 -14.30 6.69
CA ALA A 31 -2.66 -15.47 5.91
C ALA A 31 -3.13 -15.37 4.45
N GLU A 32 -4.36 -14.91 4.20
CA GLU A 32 -4.87 -14.67 2.84
C GLU A 32 -4.10 -13.55 2.10
N LEU A 33 -3.74 -12.49 2.81
CA LEU A 33 -2.94 -11.42 2.23
C LEU A 33 -1.53 -11.92 1.88
N ARG A 34 -0.91 -12.73 2.75
CA ARG A 34 0.41 -13.33 2.49
C ARG A 34 0.42 -14.30 1.32
N SER A 35 -0.69 -15.00 1.06
CA SER A 35 -0.79 -15.89 -0.10
C SER A 35 -0.90 -15.11 -1.42
N SER A 36 -1.33 -13.85 -1.37
CA SER A 36 -1.54 -13.00 -2.54
C SER A 36 -0.45 -11.93 -2.73
N ILE A 37 0.23 -11.55 -1.65
CA ILE A 37 1.22 -10.46 -1.58
C ILE A 37 2.36 -10.95 -0.67
N TYR A 38 3.56 -11.12 -1.23
CA TYR A 38 4.68 -11.71 -0.51
C TYR A 38 5.14 -10.84 0.67
N TYR A 39 5.19 -9.51 0.51
CA TYR A 39 5.71 -8.61 1.54
C TYR A 39 4.63 -7.90 2.38
N LEU A 40 4.14 -8.59 3.42
CA LEU A 40 3.25 -8.04 4.45
C LEU A 40 4.02 -7.77 5.75
N LYS A 41 4.15 -6.49 6.14
CA LYS A 41 4.72 -6.06 7.42
C LYS A 41 3.64 -5.53 8.36
N ILE A 42 3.66 -5.96 9.62
CA ILE A 42 2.62 -5.64 10.61
C ILE A 42 3.25 -4.83 11.73
N PHE A 43 2.57 -3.77 12.15
CA PHE A 43 2.97 -2.92 13.26
C PHE A 43 1.80 -2.77 14.24
N SER A 44 2.12 -2.80 15.53
CA SER A 44 1.20 -2.44 16.62
C SER A 44 1.48 -1.05 17.19
N ASP A 45 2.61 -0.46 16.83
CA ASP A 45 3.05 0.84 17.31
C ASP A 45 3.12 1.85 16.14
N GLU A 46 2.59 3.05 16.39
CA GLU A 46 2.51 4.10 15.37
C GLU A 46 3.90 4.63 15.02
N GLU A 47 4.75 4.88 16.01
CA GLU A 47 6.07 5.49 15.79
C GLU A 47 7.00 4.54 15.03
N GLN A 48 7.03 3.27 15.40
CA GLN A 48 7.77 2.24 14.66
C GLN A 48 7.28 2.10 13.21
N CYS A 49 5.96 2.15 12.99
CA CYS A 49 5.40 2.09 11.65
C CYS A 49 5.80 3.31 10.81
N GLU A 50 5.75 4.51 11.40
CA GLU A 50 6.10 5.75 10.71
C GLU A 50 7.59 5.81 10.39
N ASN A 51 8.46 5.47 11.35
CA ASN A 51 9.90 5.41 11.14
C ASN A 51 10.26 4.41 10.04
N TYR A 52 9.60 3.25 9.99
CA TYR A 52 9.81 2.29 8.92
C TYR A 52 9.38 2.85 7.56
N ILE A 53 8.19 3.47 7.46
CA ILE A 53 7.72 4.11 6.22
C ILE A 53 8.71 5.19 5.74
N GLN A 54 9.26 5.99 6.65
CA GLN A 54 10.22 7.05 6.35
C GLN A 54 11.61 6.53 5.97
N SER A 55 11.98 5.33 6.43
CA SER A 55 13.24 4.68 6.03
C SER A 55 13.22 4.11 4.61
N LEU A 56 12.03 3.93 4.02
CA LEU A 56 11.86 3.46 2.65
C LEU A 56 12.09 4.59 1.65
N SER A 57 12.47 4.23 0.42
CA SER A 57 12.67 5.19 -0.66
C SER A 57 11.37 5.89 -1.04
N ASN A 58 11.46 7.11 -1.54
CA ASN A 58 10.30 7.83 -2.08
C ASN A 58 9.70 7.14 -3.33
N ASP A 59 10.50 6.34 -4.03
CA ASP A 59 10.09 5.56 -5.20
C ASP A 59 9.42 4.23 -4.81
N ASP A 60 9.55 3.81 -3.55
CA ASP A 60 8.87 2.62 -3.06
C ASP A 60 7.36 2.84 -3.07
N ARG A 61 6.61 1.76 -3.27
CA ARG A 61 5.15 1.81 -3.34
C ARG A 61 4.57 1.13 -2.12
N ILE A 62 3.95 1.91 -1.25
CA ILE A 62 3.36 1.42 -0.01
C ILE A 62 1.84 1.40 -0.13
N ILE A 63 1.28 0.30 0.35
CA ILE A 63 -0.15 0.16 0.61
C ILE A 63 -0.32 0.00 2.11
N LEU A 64 -1.10 0.89 2.72
CA LEU A 64 -1.34 0.89 4.15
C LEU A 64 -2.74 0.34 4.46
N ILE A 65 -2.81 -0.63 5.36
CA ILE A 65 -4.02 -1.05 6.05
C ILE A 65 -3.99 -0.44 7.46
N ILE A 66 -5.07 0.22 7.86
CA ILE A 66 -5.15 0.83 9.18
C ILE A 66 -6.59 0.84 9.72
N ASN A 67 -6.78 0.73 11.02
CA ASN A 67 -8.11 0.92 11.61
C ASN A 67 -8.45 2.41 11.71
N THR A 68 -9.74 2.74 11.77
CA THR A 68 -10.20 4.14 11.75
C THR A 68 -9.71 4.97 12.95
N GLN A 69 -9.60 4.35 14.13
CA GLN A 69 -9.20 5.04 15.36
C GLN A 69 -7.74 5.51 15.30
N LEU A 70 -6.85 4.66 14.76
CA LEU A 70 -5.46 5.02 14.47
C LEU A 70 -5.38 5.95 13.27
N GLY A 71 -6.15 5.66 12.21
CA GLY A 71 -6.15 6.41 10.96
C GLY A 71 -6.35 7.91 11.14
N LYS A 72 -7.26 8.32 12.04
CA LYS A 72 -7.49 9.74 12.34
C LYS A 72 -6.25 10.49 12.82
N ARG A 73 -5.34 9.83 13.52
CA ARG A 73 -4.10 10.40 14.05
C ARG A 73 -2.92 10.18 13.12
N PHE A 74 -2.85 9.00 12.51
CA PHE A 74 -1.72 8.55 11.70
C PHE A 74 -1.73 9.12 10.27
N ILE A 75 -2.89 9.11 9.61
CA ILE A 75 -2.99 9.53 8.19
C ILE A 75 -2.59 11.00 7.97
N PRO A 76 -2.96 11.97 8.82
CA PRO A 76 -2.48 13.35 8.69
C PRO A 76 -0.96 13.49 8.60
N ARG A 77 -0.19 12.59 9.22
CA ARG A 77 1.29 12.65 9.21
C ARG A 77 1.90 12.10 7.92
N ILE A 78 1.27 11.07 7.34
CA ILE A 78 1.86 10.30 6.23
C ILE A 78 1.18 10.53 4.87
N HIS A 79 0.00 11.14 4.81
CA HIS A 79 -0.77 11.21 3.56
C HIS A 79 -0.06 12.00 2.44
N GLN A 80 0.89 12.87 2.76
CA GLN A 80 1.63 13.64 1.76
C GLN A 80 2.81 12.84 1.18
N LEU A 81 3.29 11.81 1.88
CA LEU A 81 4.48 11.04 1.47
C LEU A 81 4.27 10.36 0.12
N PRO A 82 5.17 10.57 -0.87
CA PRO A 82 4.99 10.04 -2.22
C PRO A 82 4.95 8.52 -2.25
N GLN A 83 5.70 7.85 -1.37
CA GLN A 83 5.69 6.38 -1.31
C GLN A 83 4.35 5.79 -0.87
N ILE A 84 3.46 6.55 -0.22
CA ILE A 84 2.11 6.07 0.11
C ILE A 84 1.22 6.16 -1.13
N THR A 85 0.88 5.01 -1.70
CA THR A 85 0.08 4.93 -2.93
C THR A 85 -1.40 4.67 -2.67
N SER A 86 -1.75 3.96 -1.61
CA SER A 86 -3.13 3.64 -1.26
C SER A 86 -3.27 3.33 0.22
N ILE A 87 -4.39 3.75 0.80
CA ILE A 87 -4.74 3.49 2.20
C ILE A 87 -6.11 2.82 2.24
N TYR A 88 -6.18 1.68 2.91
CA TYR A 88 -7.41 0.93 3.19
C TYR A 88 -7.71 1.08 4.68
N VAL A 89 -8.88 1.61 5.00
CA VAL A 89 -9.25 1.88 6.38
C VAL A 89 -10.30 0.88 6.85
N PHE A 90 -9.95 0.07 7.86
CA PHE A 90 -10.91 -0.79 8.54
C PHE A 90 -11.83 0.06 9.43
N CYS A 91 -13.12 0.01 9.15
CA CYS A 91 -14.15 0.87 9.70
C CYS A 91 -15.48 0.11 9.85
N VAL A 92 -15.91 -0.13 11.10
CA VAL A 92 -17.21 -0.77 11.38
C VAL A 92 -18.37 0.15 11.00
N ASP A 93 -18.21 1.47 11.15
CA ASP A 93 -19.25 2.49 10.89
C ASP A 93 -18.81 3.40 9.73
N LYS A 94 -18.91 2.89 8.48
CA LYS A 94 -18.47 3.63 7.29
C LYS A 94 -19.16 5.01 7.18
N SER A 95 -20.46 5.08 7.48
CA SER A 95 -21.25 6.32 7.43
C SER A 95 -20.64 7.45 8.25
N LYS A 96 -20.23 7.15 9.49
CA LYS A 96 -19.66 8.15 10.40
C LYS A 96 -18.32 8.71 9.92
N TYR A 97 -17.55 7.94 9.17
CA TYR A 97 -16.17 8.29 8.83
C TYR A 97 -15.96 8.59 7.35
N GLN A 98 -17.00 8.46 6.51
CA GLN A 98 -16.92 8.75 5.07
C GLN A 98 -16.46 10.19 4.79
N ALA A 99 -17.03 11.17 5.49
CA ALA A 99 -16.67 12.58 5.30
C ALA A 99 -15.20 12.84 5.61
N TRP A 100 -14.67 12.26 6.70
CA TRP A 100 -13.25 12.33 7.05
C TRP A 100 -12.38 11.61 6.01
N ALA A 101 -12.78 10.42 5.57
CA ALA A 101 -12.02 9.65 4.59
C ALA A 101 -11.88 10.40 3.25
N ASN A 102 -12.95 11.05 2.80
CA ASN A 102 -12.98 11.83 1.55
C ASN A 102 -12.03 13.04 1.56
N GLN A 103 -11.53 13.47 2.72
CA GLN A 103 -10.53 14.54 2.82
C GLN A 103 -9.15 14.10 2.30
N TYR A 104 -8.88 12.79 2.24
CA TYR A 104 -7.58 12.25 1.87
C TYR A 104 -7.67 11.43 0.59
N LYS A 105 -7.13 11.99 -0.51
CA LYS A 105 -7.16 11.37 -1.85
C LYS A 105 -6.57 9.94 -1.91
N LYS A 106 -5.65 9.61 -1.00
CA LYS A 106 -4.99 8.30 -0.94
C LYS A 106 -5.79 7.25 -0.19
N ILE A 107 -6.84 7.63 0.54
CA ILE A 107 -7.79 6.67 1.12
C ILE A 107 -8.64 6.13 -0.03
N LYS A 108 -8.43 4.85 -0.35
CA LYS A 108 -9.17 4.17 -1.42
C LYS A 108 -10.57 3.79 -0.98
N CYS A 109 -10.70 3.19 0.20
CA CYS A 109 -11.98 2.75 0.71
C CYS A 109 -12.01 2.57 2.23
N LEU A 110 -13.24 2.57 2.75
CA LEU A 110 -13.59 2.12 4.08
C LEU A 110 -14.13 0.69 3.98
N VAL A 111 -13.60 -0.21 4.79
CA VAL A 111 -13.92 -1.65 4.76
C VAL A 111 -14.42 -2.07 6.13
N SER A 112 -15.55 -2.77 6.19
CA SER A 112 -16.18 -3.16 7.48
C SER A 112 -15.91 -4.62 7.86
N GLN A 113 -15.46 -5.43 6.91
CA GLN A 113 -15.19 -6.85 7.09
C GLN A 113 -13.79 -7.19 6.61
N TYR A 114 -13.13 -8.13 7.29
CA TYR A 114 -11.76 -8.46 6.93
C TYR A 114 -11.66 -9.21 5.59
N ASP A 115 -12.62 -10.07 5.27
CA ASP A 115 -12.67 -10.80 3.99
C ASP A 115 -12.82 -9.82 2.80
N GLU A 116 -13.56 -8.73 3.01
CA GLU A 116 -13.68 -7.62 2.04
C GLU A 116 -12.31 -6.94 1.84
N LEU A 117 -11.49 -6.80 2.90
CA LEU A 117 -10.17 -6.18 2.82
C LEU A 117 -9.23 -6.98 1.90
N ALA A 118 -9.09 -8.28 2.14
CA ALA A 118 -8.23 -9.15 1.34
C ALA A 118 -8.69 -9.20 -0.13
N SER A 119 -9.99 -9.33 -0.33
CA SER A 119 -10.60 -9.36 -1.67
C SER A 119 -10.38 -8.06 -2.45
N GLN A 120 -10.60 -6.90 -1.81
CA GLN A 120 -10.42 -5.58 -2.44
C GLN A 120 -8.97 -5.33 -2.82
N ILE A 121 -8.04 -5.59 -1.89
CA ILE A 121 -6.61 -5.42 -2.13
C ILE A 121 -6.19 -6.36 -3.27
N GLY A 122 -6.54 -7.65 -3.22
CA GLY A 122 -6.19 -8.61 -4.25
C GLY A 122 -6.75 -8.25 -5.64
N TYR A 123 -8.00 -7.78 -5.70
CA TYR A 123 -8.61 -7.31 -6.94
C TYR A 123 -7.87 -6.09 -7.53
N ASP A 124 -7.55 -5.11 -6.70
CA ASP A 124 -6.83 -3.91 -7.12
C ASP A 124 -5.41 -4.22 -7.62
N GLN A 125 -4.75 -5.24 -7.06
CA GLN A 125 -3.46 -5.69 -7.57
C GLN A 125 -3.57 -6.33 -8.94
N LYS A 126 -4.51 -7.27 -9.11
CA LYS A 126 -4.75 -7.91 -10.40
C LYS A 126 -5.04 -6.88 -11.50
N ARG A 127 -5.82 -5.84 -11.18
CA ARG A 127 -6.09 -4.73 -12.11
C ARG A 127 -4.85 -3.94 -12.48
N ARG A 128 -3.96 -3.64 -11.52
CA ARG A 128 -2.71 -2.91 -11.78
C ARG A 128 -1.75 -3.71 -12.64
N ILE A 129 -1.61 -5.01 -12.34
CA ILE A 129 -0.78 -5.91 -13.14
C ILE A 129 -1.31 -5.96 -14.58
N LYS A 130 -2.61 -6.15 -14.76
CA LYS A 130 -3.24 -6.15 -16.08
C LYS A 130 -3.03 -4.83 -16.82
N ALA A 131 -3.25 -3.69 -16.15
CA ALA A 131 -3.05 -2.37 -16.77
C ALA A 131 -1.61 -2.14 -17.24
N LYS A 132 -0.60 -2.63 -16.49
CA LYS A 132 0.81 -2.56 -16.92
C LYS A 132 1.14 -3.45 -18.12
N ILE A 133 0.44 -4.57 -18.26
CA ILE A 133 0.61 -5.49 -19.41
C ILE A 133 -0.07 -4.91 -20.66
N ASP A 134 -1.23 -4.28 -20.48
CA ASP A 134 -2.02 -3.70 -21.57
C ASP A 134 -1.52 -2.31 -22.01
N GLU A 135 -0.65 -1.64 -21.24
CA GLU A 135 -0.03 -0.37 -21.60
C GLU A 135 1.09 -0.62 -22.64
N PRO A 136 0.98 -0.09 -23.88
CA PRO A 136 2.05 -0.24 -24.85
C PRO A 136 3.30 0.44 -24.30
N LEU A 137 4.40 -0.31 -24.20
CA LEU A 137 5.71 0.22 -23.83
C LEU A 137 6.04 1.37 -24.79
N SER A 138 5.90 2.62 -24.34
CA SER A 138 6.40 3.78 -25.05
C SER A 138 7.92 3.79 -24.90
N ILE A 139 8.59 2.95 -25.69
CA ILE A 139 10.04 3.02 -25.88
C ILE A 139 10.27 4.25 -26.76
N SER A 140 10.54 5.39 -26.14
CA SER A 140 11.18 6.50 -26.84
C SER A 140 12.62 6.10 -27.10
N ILE A 141 12.87 5.37 -28.19
CA ILE A 141 14.22 5.15 -28.70
C ILE A 141 14.74 6.54 -29.06
N LEU A 142 15.63 7.10 -28.26
CA LEU A 142 16.36 8.29 -28.64
C LEU A 142 17.19 7.92 -29.88
N ASP A 143 16.81 8.49 -31.01
CA ASP A 143 17.53 8.36 -32.27
C ASP A 143 19.01 8.62 -32.06
N GLU A 144 19.83 7.59 -32.24
CA GLU A 144 21.25 7.72 -32.50
C GLU A 144 21.43 8.45 -33.84
N ASN A 145 21.38 9.78 -33.83
CA ASN A 145 21.94 10.58 -34.91
C ASN A 145 23.47 10.48 -34.85
N SER A 146 23.97 9.34 -35.32
CA SER A 146 25.29 9.22 -35.91
C SER A 146 25.33 10.07 -37.18
N THR A 147 25.62 11.36 -37.06
CA THR A 147 26.18 12.15 -38.16
C THR A 147 27.62 12.47 -37.84
N ASN A 148 28.47 11.44 -37.93
CA ASN A 148 29.87 11.63 -38.27
C ASN A 148 29.93 11.94 -39.77
N THR A 149 29.90 13.23 -40.13
CA THR A 149 30.36 13.68 -41.44
C THR A 149 31.80 14.15 -41.31
N PHE A 150 32.73 13.26 -41.69
CA PHE A 150 34.04 13.67 -42.19
C PHE A 150 33.85 14.15 -43.64
N ASN A 151 34.10 15.43 -43.88
CA ASN A 151 34.83 15.97 -45.04
C ASN A 151 34.93 17.50 -44.92
#